data_AF-A0A257MIT3-F1
#
_entry.id   AF-A0A257MIT3-F1
#
_cell.length_a   1.000
_cell.length_b   1.000
_cell.length_c   1.000
_cell.angle_alpha   90.00
_cell.angle_beta   90.00
_cell.angle_gamma   90.00
#
_symmetry.space_group_name_H-M   'P 1'
#
loop_
_entity.id
_entity.type
_entity.pdbx_description
1 polymer ?
#
loop_
_entity_poly.entity_id
_entity_poly.type
_entity_poly.pdbx_seq_one_letter_code
_entity_poly.pdbx_strand_id
1 'polypeptide(L)'
;MLEINASGERCLCDFTFDFYWQHLGSRLDMDGTVSGISFRKMVQALRQGETVCIQGDAGSRLGSSLGVDLLRLGGKGGPIDHTGRIIVDGDVGSHMGISMLRGTIYVSGEVMPPLGNVVQAESDLSGYRKFVSITEVLEKDLAILLPNEVSERGLAIKDGMIRDTLGARNPTCKEIIMQGDAGMSTGILMRSGLIEIEGDAGPNTGVLMQGGRIVVLGRTGDFTAAEMRAGEIIIEGDAGSFACARMRGGSVYARQGKSVPPSRMKSPEDKEQGMLSRVLGIPLLHAMMYKKFGL
;
A
#
# COMPACT_ATOMS: atom_id res chain seq x y z
N MET A 1 13.59 -24.66 -2.95
CA MET A 1 13.04 -24.12 -4.21
C MET A 1 11.82 -24.93 -4.55
N LEU A 2 10.69 -24.27 -4.78
CA LEU A 2 9.39 -24.88 -4.99
C LEU A 2 8.88 -24.45 -6.37
N GLU A 3 8.41 -25.40 -7.16
CA GLU A 3 7.94 -25.16 -8.53
C GLU A 3 6.46 -25.55 -8.65
N ILE A 4 5.68 -24.72 -9.35
CA ILE A 4 4.27 -24.99 -9.69
C ILE A 4 3.99 -24.59 -11.13
N ASN A 5 3.07 -25.30 -11.78
CA ASN A 5 2.42 -24.80 -13.00
C ASN A 5 1.13 -24.07 -12.62
N ALA A 6 0.96 -22.86 -13.15
CA ALA A 6 -0.21 -22.02 -12.93
C ALA A 6 -0.81 -21.60 -14.27
N SER A 7 -2.11 -21.32 -14.26
CA SER A 7 -2.92 -20.96 -15.43
C SER A 7 -3.75 -19.70 -15.17
N GLY A 8 -3.29 -18.83 -14.27
CA GLY A 8 -3.98 -17.61 -13.86
C GLY A 8 -4.67 -17.71 -12.50
N GLU A 9 -4.30 -18.66 -11.63
CA GLU A 9 -4.84 -18.77 -10.29
C GLU A 9 -4.56 -17.49 -9.47
N ARG A 10 -5.57 -17.03 -8.74
CA ARG A 10 -5.51 -15.80 -7.94
C ARG A 10 -4.91 -16.08 -6.56
N CYS A 11 -4.34 -15.05 -5.93
CA CYS A 11 -3.83 -15.10 -4.56
C CYS A 11 -2.70 -16.13 -4.34
N LEU A 12 -1.95 -16.49 -5.38
CA LEU A 12 -0.73 -17.27 -5.23
C LEU A 12 0.24 -16.53 -4.30
N CYS A 13 0.88 -17.26 -3.40
CA CYS A 13 1.82 -16.71 -2.42
C CYS A 13 1.24 -15.59 -1.51
N ASP A 14 -0.07 -15.62 -1.23
CA ASP A 14 -0.77 -14.65 -0.37
C ASP A 14 -0.58 -14.97 1.12
N PHE A 15 0.03 -14.05 1.86
CA PHE A 15 0.27 -14.20 3.31
C PHE A 15 -1.01 -13.97 4.12
N THR A 16 -2.05 -13.36 3.55
CA THR A 16 -3.27 -12.87 4.23
C THR A 16 -4.45 -13.84 4.26
N PHE A 17 -4.19 -15.13 4.15
CA PHE A 17 -5.21 -16.18 4.02
C PHE A 17 -6.35 -16.23 5.09
N ASP A 18 -6.15 -15.64 6.27
CA ASP A 18 -7.18 -15.56 7.33
C ASP A 18 -7.92 -14.19 7.36
N PHE A 19 -7.87 -13.43 6.27
CA PHE A 19 -8.56 -12.15 6.13
C PHE A 19 -9.84 -12.31 5.29
N TYR A 20 -10.98 -12.47 5.98
CA TYR A 20 -12.31 -12.63 5.39
C TYR A 20 -12.69 -11.56 4.35
N TRP A 21 -12.34 -10.30 4.63
CA TRP A 21 -12.62 -9.17 3.75
C TRP A 21 -11.76 -9.18 2.48
N GLN A 22 -10.57 -9.78 2.55
CA GLN A 22 -9.65 -9.88 1.42
C GLN A 22 -10.13 -10.96 0.43
N HIS A 23 -10.91 -11.96 0.85
CA HIS A 23 -11.42 -13.01 -0.03
C HIS A 23 -12.95 -12.97 -0.19
N LEU A 24 -13.49 -11.76 -0.36
CA LEU A 24 -14.90 -11.51 -0.73
C LEU A 24 -15.92 -12.18 0.22
N GLY A 25 -15.62 -12.23 1.51
CA GLY A 25 -16.52 -12.85 2.48
C GLY A 25 -16.36 -14.37 2.60
N SER A 26 -15.22 -14.90 2.21
CA SER A 26 -14.79 -16.28 2.51
C SER A 26 -13.36 -16.27 3.06
N ARG A 27 -12.88 -17.39 3.59
CA ARG A 27 -11.45 -17.57 3.91
C ARG A 27 -10.79 -18.26 2.72
N LEU A 28 -9.54 -17.90 2.43
CA LEU A 28 -8.76 -18.65 1.44
C LEU A 28 -8.49 -20.05 1.99
N ASP A 29 -8.84 -21.07 1.21
CA ASP A 29 -8.49 -22.45 1.55
C ASP A 29 -7.00 -22.68 1.29
N MET A 30 -6.23 -22.71 2.38
CA MET A 30 -4.78 -22.81 2.34
C MET A 30 -4.26 -24.20 2.01
N ASP A 31 -5.13 -25.20 2.11
CA ASP A 31 -4.81 -26.59 1.80
C ASP A 31 -5.30 -26.97 0.39
N GLY A 32 -6.08 -26.09 -0.25
CA GLY A 32 -6.25 -26.06 -1.70
C GLY A 32 -4.90 -26.02 -2.42
N THR A 33 -4.80 -26.72 -3.54
CA THR A 33 -3.52 -26.92 -4.24
C THR A 33 -3.54 -26.41 -5.68
N VAL A 34 -2.37 -25.97 -6.14
CA VAL A 34 -2.08 -25.67 -7.54
C VAL A 34 -0.88 -26.54 -7.91
N SER A 35 -1.04 -27.39 -8.92
CA SER A 35 -0.04 -28.40 -9.29
C SER A 35 0.43 -29.27 -8.11
N GLY A 36 -0.48 -29.65 -7.20
CA GLY A 36 -0.18 -30.49 -6.04
C GLY A 36 0.55 -29.79 -4.89
N ILE A 37 0.80 -28.48 -4.99
CA ILE A 37 1.35 -27.66 -3.91
C ILE A 37 0.26 -26.78 -3.30
N SER A 38 0.14 -26.81 -1.98
CA SER A 38 -0.82 -25.97 -1.28
C SER A 38 -0.35 -24.52 -1.15
N PHE A 39 -1.30 -23.58 -1.10
CA PHE A 39 -1.00 -22.16 -0.82
C PHE A 39 -0.19 -22.00 0.48
N ARG A 40 -0.48 -22.82 1.51
CA ARG A 40 0.30 -22.89 2.76
C ARG A 40 1.77 -23.19 2.53
N LYS A 41 2.06 -24.18 1.71
CA LYS A 41 3.43 -24.61 1.44
C LYS A 41 4.21 -23.54 0.69
N MET A 42 3.57 -22.82 -0.23
CA MET A 42 4.17 -21.67 -0.93
C MET A 42 4.56 -20.56 0.06
N VAL A 43 3.64 -20.16 0.95
CA VAL A 43 3.89 -19.13 1.96
C VAL A 43 4.98 -19.55 2.94
N GLN A 44 4.97 -20.82 3.40
CA GLN A 44 6.01 -21.33 4.30
C GLN A 44 7.40 -21.31 3.66
N ALA A 45 7.52 -21.72 2.39
CA ALA A 45 8.77 -21.66 1.66
C ALA A 45 9.30 -20.22 1.58
N LEU A 46 8.45 -19.26 1.20
CA LEU A 46 8.85 -17.84 1.14
C LEU A 46 9.24 -17.27 2.50
N ARG A 47 8.55 -17.66 3.58
CA ARG A 47 8.93 -17.26 4.95
C ARG A 47 10.28 -17.84 5.39
N GLN A 48 10.72 -18.94 4.79
CA GLN A 48 12.03 -19.56 5.05
C GLN A 48 13.14 -19.02 4.14
N GLY A 49 12.84 -18.01 3.31
CA GLY A 49 13.80 -17.45 2.35
C GLY A 49 13.92 -18.22 1.05
N GLU A 50 13.06 -19.22 0.83
CA GLU A 50 13.11 -20.02 -0.38
C GLU A 50 12.50 -19.31 -1.60
N THR A 51 12.76 -19.88 -2.77
CA THR A 51 12.19 -19.43 -4.04
C THR A 51 10.95 -20.24 -4.39
N VAL A 52 9.87 -19.57 -4.80
CA VAL A 52 8.70 -20.16 -5.46
C VAL A 52 8.72 -19.76 -6.93
N CYS A 53 8.88 -20.74 -7.82
CA CYS A 53 8.83 -20.56 -9.27
C CYS A 53 7.45 -20.98 -9.78
N ILE A 54 6.84 -20.13 -10.59
CA ILE A 54 5.53 -20.29 -11.21
C ILE A 54 5.76 -20.38 -12.71
N GLN A 55 5.50 -21.55 -13.29
CA GLN A 55 5.50 -21.75 -14.74
C GLN A 55 4.09 -21.44 -15.27
N GLY A 56 3.98 -20.45 -16.15
CA GLY A 56 2.71 -19.91 -16.64
C GLY A 56 2.22 -18.70 -15.85
N ASP A 57 0.96 -18.33 -16.08
CA ASP A 57 0.41 -17.06 -15.62
C ASP A 57 -0.05 -17.11 -14.16
N ALA A 58 0.12 -15.99 -13.45
CA ALA A 58 -0.46 -15.77 -12.14
C ALA A 58 -1.64 -14.78 -12.23
N GLY A 59 -2.75 -15.11 -11.57
CA GLY A 59 -3.90 -14.22 -11.48
C GLY A 59 -3.66 -13.01 -10.58
N SER A 60 -4.73 -12.27 -10.29
CA SER A 60 -4.65 -11.10 -9.42
C SER A 60 -4.14 -11.44 -8.01
N ARG A 61 -3.55 -10.47 -7.31
CA ARG A 61 -3.16 -10.51 -5.89
C ARG A 61 -2.01 -11.46 -5.57
N LEU A 62 -1.17 -11.75 -6.55
CA LEU A 62 0.10 -12.45 -6.33
C LEU A 62 0.91 -11.75 -5.23
N GLY A 63 1.40 -12.51 -4.25
CA GLY A 63 2.31 -11.98 -3.22
C GLY A 63 1.69 -10.95 -2.27
N SER A 64 0.38 -11.06 -1.99
CA SER A 64 -0.28 -10.16 -1.04
C SER A 64 0.30 -10.29 0.37
N SER A 65 0.70 -9.15 0.95
CA SER A 65 1.45 -9.03 2.20
C SER A 65 2.72 -9.90 2.23
N LEU A 66 3.37 -10.09 1.08
CA LEU A 66 4.65 -10.78 1.02
C LEU A 66 5.66 -10.14 1.97
N GLY A 67 6.24 -10.99 2.81
CA GLY A 67 7.22 -10.60 3.80
C GLY A 67 6.68 -9.86 5.01
N VAL A 68 5.40 -10.04 5.33
CA VAL A 68 4.77 -9.50 6.55
C VAL A 68 4.58 -10.60 7.59
N ASP A 69 5.05 -10.35 8.82
CA ASP A 69 4.81 -11.22 9.95
C ASP A 69 3.44 -10.94 10.61
N LEU A 70 2.37 -11.45 10.02
CA LEU A 70 1.00 -11.05 10.39
C LEU A 70 0.63 -11.36 11.85
N LEU A 71 0.14 -10.34 12.58
CA LEU A 71 -0.35 -10.44 13.96
C LEU A 71 -1.39 -11.54 14.17
N ARG A 72 -2.33 -11.71 13.23
CA ARG A 72 -3.40 -12.71 13.32
C ARG A 72 -2.90 -14.15 13.35
N LEU A 73 -1.68 -14.37 12.87
CA LEU A 73 -1.01 -15.67 12.85
C LEU A 73 0.01 -15.81 13.99
N GLY A 74 -0.08 -14.95 15.01
CA GLY A 74 0.87 -14.90 16.13
C GLY A 74 2.15 -14.11 15.84
N GLY A 75 2.23 -13.44 14.69
CA GLY A 75 3.36 -12.56 14.33
C GLY A 75 3.34 -11.21 15.05
N LYS A 76 4.26 -10.30 14.68
CA LYS A 76 4.41 -8.95 15.27
C LYS A 76 3.88 -7.80 14.40
N GLY A 77 3.46 -8.08 13.18
CA GLY A 77 3.00 -7.11 12.17
C GLY A 77 4.12 -6.37 11.42
N GLY A 78 5.37 -6.76 11.64
CA GLY A 78 6.57 -6.18 11.02
C GLY A 78 7.08 -6.98 9.81
N PRO A 79 8.26 -6.60 9.27
CA PRO A 79 8.88 -7.31 8.15
C PRO A 79 9.46 -8.66 8.57
N ILE A 80 9.48 -9.62 7.64
CA ILE A 80 10.29 -10.83 7.71
C ILE A 80 11.50 -10.60 6.79
N ASP A 81 12.62 -10.14 7.32
CA ASP A 81 13.73 -9.62 6.50
C ASP A 81 14.36 -10.64 5.54
N HIS A 82 14.30 -11.93 5.88
CA HIS A 82 14.82 -13.02 5.05
C HIS A 82 13.75 -13.61 4.13
N THR A 83 12.67 -12.87 3.82
CA THR A 83 11.63 -13.34 2.90
C THR A 83 12.23 -13.65 1.53
N GLY A 84 11.83 -14.79 0.98
CA GLY A 84 12.30 -15.28 -0.29
C GLY A 84 11.75 -14.54 -1.50
N ARG A 85 11.82 -15.21 -2.65
CA ARG A 85 11.48 -14.63 -3.96
C ARG A 85 10.44 -15.45 -4.70
N ILE A 86 9.60 -14.77 -5.44
CA ILE A 86 8.64 -15.34 -6.38
C ILE A 86 9.20 -15.10 -7.78
N ILE A 87 9.24 -16.13 -8.63
CA ILE A 87 9.61 -16.01 -10.04
C ILE A 87 8.42 -16.49 -10.85
N VAL A 88 7.90 -15.64 -11.73
CA VAL A 88 6.78 -15.96 -12.63
C VAL A 88 7.30 -15.98 -14.05
N ASP A 89 7.21 -17.15 -14.67
CA ASP A 89 7.49 -17.34 -16.09
C ASP A 89 6.20 -17.24 -16.91
N GLY A 90 5.66 -16.02 -16.98
CA GLY A 90 4.35 -15.70 -17.55
C GLY A 90 3.84 -14.32 -17.13
N ASP A 91 2.56 -14.07 -17.39
CA ASP A 91 1.88 -12.82 -17.05
C ASP A 91 1.39 -12.81 -15.59
N VAL A 92 1.25 -11.61 -15.02
CA VAL A 92 0.70 -11.39 -13.67
C VAL A 92 -0.48 -10.44 -13.71
N GLY A 93 -1.60 -10.87 -13.12
CA GLY A 93 -2.80 -10.07 -12.97
C GLY A 93 -2.66 -8.90 -11.99
N SER A 94 -3.74 -8.12 -11.86
CA SER A 94 -3.75 -6.91 -11.03
C SER A 94 -3.47 -7.16 -9.54
N HIS A 95 -3.14 -6.09 -8.82
CA HIS A 95 -2.93 -6.08 -7.38
C HIS A 95 -1.71 -6.89 -6.91
N MET A 96 -0.72 -7.09 -7.77
CA MET A 96 0.53 -7.77 -7.41
C MET A 96 1.26 -7.01 -6.29
N GLY A 97 1.59 -7.71 -5.20
CA GLY A 97 2.37 -7.14 -4.09
C GLY A 97 1.61 -6.16 -3.21
N ILE A 98 0.27 -6.24 -3.13
CA ILE A 98 -0.50 -5.44 -2.17
C ILE A 98 0.06 -5.65 -0.77
N SER A 99 0.31 -4.56 -0.03
CA SER A 99 0.83 -4.60 1.34
C SER A 99 2.18 -5.31 1.53
N MET A 100 2.93 -5.58 0.45
CA MET A 100 4.25 -6.21 0.50
C MET A 100 5.25 -5.35 1.30
N LEU A 101 6.06 -6.00 2.14
CA LEU A 101 7.13 -5.36 2.93
C LEU A 101 8.53 -5.89 2.65
N ARG A 102 8.68 -7.16 2.27
CA ARG A 102 9.97 -7.81 1.99
C ARG A 102 9.82 -8.86 0.90
N GLY A 103 10.94 -9.33 0.40
CA GLY A 103 11.03 -10.33 -0.66
C GLY A 103 11.12 -9.68 -2.03
N THR A 104 11.06 -10.49 -3.08
CA THR A 104 11.17 -9.99 -4.46
C THR A 104 10.24 -10.77 -5.37
N ILE A 105 9.66 -10.09 -6.36
CA ILE A 105 8.86 -10.73 -7.41
C ILE A 105 9.55 -10.48 -8.74
N TYR A 106 9.86 -11.56 -9.47
CA TYR A 106 10.39 -11.53 -10.83
C TYR A 106 9.29 -11.95 -11.80
N VAL A 107 9.13 -11.24 -12.90
CA VAL A 107 8.10 -11.52 -13.92
C VAL A 107 8.70 -11.41 -15.31
N SER A 108 8.57 -12.45 -16.14
CA SER A 108 9.02 -12.41 -17.55
C SER A 108 7.96 -11.82 -18.50
N GLY A 109 6.68 -12.01 -18.21
CA GLY A 109 5.56 -11.50 -19.00
C GLY A 109 5.04 -10.14 -18.54
N GLU A 110 3.78 -9.84 -18.87
CA GLU A 110 3.09 -8.60 -18.55
C GLU A 110 2.62 -8.50 -17.09
N VAL A 111 2.56 -7.28 -16.56
CA VAL A 111 2.04 -7.02 -15.21
C VAL A 111 0.89 -6.03 -15.31
N MET A 112 -0.31 -6.49 -14.96
CA MET A 112 -1.52 -5.69 -15.05
C MET A 112 -1.64 -4.72 -13.86
N PRO A 113 -1.82 -3.41 -14.06
CA PRO A 113 -2.17 -2.49 -12.97
C PRO A 113 -3.64 -2.63 -12.49
N PRO A 114 -3.99 -2.08 -11.30
CA PRO A 114 -3.11 -1.41 -10.36
C PRO A 114 -2.10 -2.38 -9.72
N LEU A 115 -0.91 -1.89 -9.42
CA LEU A 115 0.09 -2.62 -8.65
C LEU A 115 -0.21 -2.50 -7.15
N GLY A 116 0.51 -3.25 -6.32
CA GLY A 116 0.52 -3.08 -4.87
C GLY A 116 1.58 -2.10 -4.38
N ASN A 117 2.12 -2.37 -3.19
CA ASN A 117 3.17 -1.56 -2.56
C ASN A 117 4.56 -1.86 -3.14
N VAL A 118 4.69 -1.82 -4.46
CA VAL A 118 5.90 -2.26 -5.18
C VAL A 118 6.38 -1.23 -6.21
N VAL A 119 7.69 -1.22 -6.44
CA VAL A 119 8.34 -0.51 -7.55
C VAL A 119 9.31 -1.44 -8.26
N GLN A 120 9.58 -1.14 -9.54
CA GLN A 120 10.53 -1.90 -10.32
C GLN A 120 11.96 -1.50 -9.96
N ALA A 121 12.83 -2.50 -9.81
CA ALA A 121 14.25 -2.34 -9.57
C ALA A 121 15.07 -3.01 -10.68
N GLU A 122 16.38 -2.72 -10.71
CA GLU A 122 17.27 -3.37 -11.66
C GLU A 122 17.26 -4.88 -11.43
N SER A 123 17.02 -5.63 -12.50
CA SER A 123 16.89 -7.07 -12.42
C SER A 123 18.25 -7.74 -12.51
N ASP A 124 18.52 -8.59 -11.54
CA ASP A 124 19.64 -9.54 -11.49
C ASP A 124 19.28 -10.89 -12.12
N LEU A 125 18.09 -11.02 -12.73
CA LEU A 125 17.65 -12.20 -13.45
C LEU A 125 17.33 -11.85 -14.91
N SER A 126 18.17 -12.35 -15.83
CA SER A 126 18.06 -12.07 -17.26
C SER A 126 16.71 -12.52 -17.82
N GLY A 127 16.01 -11.62 -18.51
CA GLY A 127 14.68 -11.88 -19.08
C GLY A 127 13.51 -11.60 -18.12
N TYR A 128 13.76 -11.15 -16.90
CA TYR A 128 12.71 -10.88 -15.91
C TYR A 128 12.76 -9.42 -15.44
N ARG A 129 11.60 -8.83 -15.22
CA ARG A 129 11.43 -7.57 -14.48
C ARG A 129 11.40 -7.87 -12.99
N LYS A 130 12.15 -7.11 -12.18
CA LYS A 130 12.23 -7.26 -10.73
C LYS A 130 11.39 -6.21 -10.03
N PHE A 131 10.56 -6.64 -9.09
CA PHE A 131 9.73 -5.78 -8.25
C PHE A 131 10.08 -5.99 -6.78
N VAL A 132 10.27 -4.87 -6.06
CA VAL A 132 10.60 -4.83 -4.63
C VAL A 132 9.59 -3.95 -3.89
N SER A 133 9.49 -4.12 -2.57
CA SER A 133 8.60 -3.30 -1.74
C SER A 133 9.05 -1.85 -1.70
N ILE A 134 8.11 -0.91 -1.86
CA ILE A 134 8.35 0.52 -1.64
C ILE A 134 8.82 0.78 -0.20
N THR A 135 8.26 0.07 0.77
CA THR A 135 8.63 0.23 2.18
C THR A 135 10.07 -0.24 2.41
N GLU A 136 10.49 -1.31 1.74
CA GLU A 136 11.88 -1.77 1.80
C GLU A 136 12.85 -0.79 1.11
N VAL A 137 12.45 -0.21 -0.03
CA VAL A 137 13.22 0.85 -0.70
C VAL A 137 13.49 2.02 0.25
N LEU A 138 12.47 2.49 0.98
CA LEU A 138 12.64 3.57 1.95
C LEU A 138 13.51 3.18 3.14
N GLU A 139 13.38 1.96 3.66
CA GLU A 139 14.15 1.49 4.82
C GLU A 139 15.61 1.21 4.51
N LYS A 140 15.91 0.71 3.31
CA LYS A 140 17.24 0.19 2.94
C LYS A 140 17.92 0.93 1.79
N ASP A 141 17.33 2.02 1.30
CA ASP A 141 17.86 2.83 0.20
C ASP A 141 18.18 1.99 -1.05
N LEU A 142 17.26 1.07 -1.38
CA LEU A 142 17.44 0.19 -2.53
C LEU A 142 17.39 0.99 -3.84
N ALA A 143 18.30 0.67 -4.75
CA ALA A 143 18.27 1.20 -6.10
C ALA A 143 17.01 0.73 -6.85
N ILE A 144 16.40 1.64 -7.60
CA ILE A 144 15.20 1.37 -8.40
C ILE A 144 15.40 1.88 -9.84
N LEU A 145 14.52 1.47 -10.75
CA LEU A 145 14.58 1.90 -12.14
C LEU A 145 13.90 3.24 -12.38
N LEU A 146 14.46 4.00 -13.32
CA LEU A 146 13.83 5.17 -13.92
C LEU A 146 12.47 4.79 -14.54
N PRO A 147 11.50 5.73 -14.57
CA PRO A 147 11.60 7.15 -14.21
C PRO A 147 11.46 7.44 -12.72
N ASN A 148 11.36 6.41 -11.87
CA ASN A 148 11.29 6.60 -10.42
C ASN A 148 12.67 6.99 -9.86
N GLU A 149 12.69 7.79 -8.79
CA GLU A 149 13.92 8.37 -8.24
C GLU A 149 13.97 8.16 -6.72
N VAL A 150 15.10 7.66 -6.21
CA VAL A 150 15.38 7.58 -4.77
C VAL A 150 16.41 8.65 -4.41
N SER A 151 16.19 9.31 -3.29
CA SER A 151 17.10 10.27 -2.68
C SER A 151 17.13 10.07 -1.17
N GLU A 152 18.03 10.77 -0.48
CA GLU A 152 18.05 10.76 1.00
C GLU A 152 16.71 11.19 1.62
N ARG A 153 15.96 12.07 0.92
CA ARG A 153 14.67 12.57 1.37
C ARG A 153 13.59 11.49 1.28
N GLY A 154 13.64 10.64 0.25
CA GLY A 154 12.64 9.61 0.02
C GLY A 154 12.55 9.15 -1.44
N LEU A 155 11.35 8.78 -1.86
CA LEU A 155 11.05 8.16 -3.15
C LEU A 155 10.08 9.02 -3.96
N ALA A 156 10.45 9.36 -5.20
CA ALA A 156 9.54 9.91 -6.19
C ALA A 156 9.12 8.82 -7.19
N ILE A 157 7.82 8.63 -7.38
CA ILE A 157 7.23 7.65 -8.29
C ILE A 157 6.60 8.39 -9.47
N LYS A 158 7.13 8.15 -10.67
CA LYS A 158 6.85 8.93 -11.89
C LYS A 158 6.52 8.06 -13.10
N ASP A 159 6.27 6.77 -12.88
CA ASP A 159 6.04 5.80 -13.95
C ASP A 159 4.58 5.70 -14.42
N GLY A 160 3.68 6.52 -13.86
CA GLY A 160 2.26 6.57 -14.24
C GLY A 160 1.44 5.34 -13.82
N MET A 161 2.02 4.43 -13.03
CA MET A 161 1.34 3.20 -12.60
C MET A 161 0.57 3.42 -11.29
N ILE A 162 -0.73 3.16 -11.30
CA ILE A 162 -1.57 3.21 -10.08
C ILE A 162 -1.13 2.11 -9.11
N ARG A 163 -1.01 2.46 -7.83
CA ARG A 163 -0.59 1.55 -6.75
C ARG A 163 -1.57 1.54 -5.59
N ASP A 164 -2.07 0.37 -5.26
CA ASP A 164 -2.75 0.11 -4.01
C ASP A 164 -1.75 -0.02 -2.88
N THR A 165 -2.18 0.35 -1.67
CA THR A 165 -1.40 0.24 -0.44
C THR A 165 -0.04 0.94 -0.51
N LEU A 166 0.06 1.99 -1.33
CA LEU A 166 1.27 2.79 -1.47
C LEU A 166 1.79 3.26 -0.09
N GLY A 167 3.04 2.96 0.23
CA GLY A 167 3.66 3.30 1.52
C GLY A 167 3.16 2.47 2.70
N ALA A 168 2.63 1.27 2.45
CA ALA A 168 2.11 0.39 3.50
C ALA A 168 3.11 0.20 4.64
N ARG A 169 2.64 0.42 5.88
CA ARG A 169 3.41 0.24 7.12
C ARG A 169 4.74 1.00 7.17
N ASN A 170 4.91 2.08 6.39
CA ASN A 170 6.15 2.86 6.36
C ASN A 170 6.58 3.28 7.79
N PRO A 171 7.76 2.82 8.28
CA PRO A 171 8.30 3.23 9.56
C PRO A 171 9.19 4.48 9.47
N THR A 172 9.66 4.81 8.28
CA THR A 172 10.70 5.82 8.08
C THR A 172 10.11 7.22 8.15
N CYS A 173 10.94 8.22 8.45
CA CYS A 173 10.56 9.63 8.30
C CYS A 173 10.65 10.15 6.86
N LYS A 174 10.99 9.28 5.89
CA LYS A 174 11.15 9.64 4.48
C LYS A 174 9.81 9.90 3.81
N GLU A 175 9.86 10.60 2.70
CA GLU A 175 8.70 10.93 1.89
C GLU A 175 8.50 10.01 0.69
N ILE A 176 7.25 9.90 0.25
CA ILE A 176 6.86 9.31 -1.03
C ILE A 176 6.13 10.40 -1.80
N ILE A 177 6.60 10.75 -2.99
CA ILE A 177 5.92 11.67 -3.91
C ILE A 177 5.39 10.84 -5.07
N MET A 178 4.07 10.77 -5.23
CA MET A 178 3.42 10.02 -6.30
C MET A 178 2.88 10.98 -7.36
N GLN A 179 3.45 10.91 -8.56
CA GLN A 179 2.93 11.62 -9.72
C GLN A 179 1.69 10.92 -10.26
N GLY A 180 0.56 11.62 -10.28
CA GLY A 180 -0.74 11.08 -10.67
C GLY A 180 -1.50 10.43 -9.51
N ASP A 181 -2.37 9.47 -9.85
CA ASP A 181 -3.33 8.89 -8.91
C ASP A 181 -2.75 7.73 -8.10
N ALA A 182 -3.21 7.59 -6.85
CA ALA A 182 -2.94 6.45 -5.98
C ALA A 182 -4.17 5.56 -5.80
N GLY A 183 -3.93 4.27 -5.65
CA GLY A 183 -4.97 3.26 -5.50
C GLY A 183 -5.59 3.23 -4.09
N MET A 184 -6.26 2.12 -3.79
CA MET A 184 -6.91 1.93 -2.49
C MET A 184 -5.89 1.76 -1.36
N SER A 185 -6.29 2.15 -0.14
CA SER A 185 -5.55 1.90 1.09
C SER A 185 -4.14 2.52 1.13
N THR A 186 -3.90 3.60 0.39
CA THR A 186 -2.66 4.40 0.47
C THR A 186 -2.34 4.76 1.93
N GLY A 187 -1.09 4.52 2.35
CA GLY A 187 -0.64 4.75 3.73
C GLY A 187 -1.24 3.82 4.77
N ILE A 188 -1.79 2.66 4.40
CA ILE A 188 -2.32 1.68 5.35
C ILE A 188 -1.27 1.34 6.42
N LEU A 189 -1.65 1.45 7.70
CA LEU A 189 -0.78 1.17 8.86
C LEU A 189 0.53 1.99 8.90
N MET A 190 0.63 3.10 8.15
CA MET A 190 1.78 4.01 8.17
C MET A 190 2.02 4.55 9.59
N ARG A 191 3.29 4.66 9.99
CA ARG A 191 3.69 5.11 11.34
C ARG A 191 4.42 6.46 11.33
N SER A 192 5.12 6.79 10.24
CA SER A 192 5.91 8.01 10.11
C SER A 192 6.07 8.37 8.63
N GLY A 193 6.67 9.53 8.37
CA GLY A 193 6.98 10.03 7.03
C GLY A 193 5.85 10.85 6.41
N LEU A 194 6.02 11.14 5.12
CA LEU A 194 5.09 11.89 4.29
C LEU A 194 4.72 11.04 3.06
N ILE A 195 3.46 11.01 2.68
CA ILE A 195 3.04 10.56 1.34
C ILE A 195 2.32 11.73 0.69
N GLU A 196 2.80 12.20 -0.44
CA GLU A 196 2.17 13.24 -1.24
C GLU A 196 1.71 12.63 -2.57
N ILE A 197 0.43 12.82 -2.89
CA ILE A 197 -0.20 12.34 -4.13
C ILE A 197 -0.64 13.56 -4.93
N GLU A 198 -0.13 13.69 -6.15
CA GLU A 198 -0.47 14.82 -7.03
C GLU A 198 -1.90 14.73 -7.58
N GLY A 199 -2.45 13.51 -7.70
CA GLY A 199 -3.81 13.25 -8.18
C GLY A 199 -4.77 12.82 -7.07
N ASP A 200 -5.72 11.98 -7.45
CA ASP A 200 -6.71 11.38 -6.55
C ASP A 200 -6.13 10.17 -5.80
N ALA A 201 -6.68 9.87 -4.62
CA ALA A 201 -6.37 8.64 -3.89
C ALA A 201 -7.63 7.80 -3.65
N GLY A 202 -7.49 6.48 -3.81
CA GLY A 202 -8.60 5.54 -3.71
C GLY A 202 -9.26 5.44 -2.31
N PRO A 203 -10.26 4.55 -2.18
CA PRO A 203 -10.92 4.30 -0.90
C PRO A 203 -9.94 3.75 0.15
N ASN A 204 -10.28 3.89 1.43
CA ASN A 204 -9.47 3.46 2.58
C ASN A 204 -8.13 4.19 2.72
N THR A 205 -7.93 5.35 2.08
CA THR A 205 -6.70 6.15 2.27
C THR A 205 -6.47 6.45 3.76
N GLY A 206 -5.29 6.11 4.27
CA GLY A 206 -4.91 6.24 5.68
C GLY A 206 -5.62 5.29 6.64
N VAL A 207 -6.19 4.18 6.15
CA VAL A 207 -6.81 3.16 7.01
C VAL A 207 -5.80 2.59 8.02
N LEU A 208 -6.21 2.50 9.29
CA LEU A 208 -5.37 2.03 10.40
C LEU A 208 -4.04 2.80 10.59
N MET A 209 -3.89 3.99 9.99
CA MET A 209 -2.71 4.83 10.11
C MET A 209 -2.43 5.18 11.59
N GLN A 210 -1.16 5.16 11.98
CA GLN A 210 -0.70 5.32 13.37
C GLN A 210 0.22 6.53 13.55
N GLY A 211 0.53 7.25 12.47
CA GLY A 211 1.37 8.43 12.47
C GLY A 211 1.84 8.78 11.05
N GLY A 212 2.59 9.87 10.93
CA GLY A 212 2.98 10.45 9.64
C GLY A 212 1.93 11.39 9.07
N ARG A 213 2.12 11.80 7.82
CA ARG A 213 1.21 12.67 7.09
C ARG A 213 0.93 12.14 5.68
N ILE A 214 -0.31 12.21 5.24
CA ILE A 214 -0.70 11.99 3.84
C ILE A 214 -1.26 13.30 3.29
N VAL A 215 -0.79 13.73 2.13
CA VAL A 215 -1.27 14.90 1.39
C VAL A 215 -1.77 14.42 0.04
N VAL A 216 -3.00 14.79 -0.32
CA VAL A 216 -3.63 14.43 -1.59
C VAL A 216 -4.09 15.72 -2.26
N LEU A 217 -3.54 16.06 -3.42
CA LEU A 217 -3.89 17.28 -4.17
C LEU A 217 -5.19 17.11 -4.99
N GLY A 218 -5.68 15.88 -5.11
CA GLY A 218 -7.02 15.57 -5.61
C GLY A 218 -8.05 15.33 -4.49
N ARG A 219 -8.87 14.30 -4.69
CA ARG A 219 -9.90 13.80 -3.77
C ARG A 219 -9.50 12.46 -3.19
N THR A 220 -10.17 12.06 -2.10
CA THR A 220 -10.06 10.71 -1.57
C THR A 220 -11.38 9.94 -1.63
N GLY A 221 -11.29 8.62 -1.79
CA GLY A 221 -12.46 7.74 -1.78
C GLY A 221 -13.09 7.51 -0.40
N ASP A 222 -14.09 6.63 -0.38
CA ASP A 222 -14.80 6.22 0.83
C ASP A 222 -13.87 5.62 1.90
N PHE A 223 -14.28 5.67 3.17
CA PHE A 223 -13.56 5.12 4.31
C PHE A 223 -12.15 5.71 4.54
N THR A 224 -11.90 6.91 4.02
CA THR A 224 -10.67 7.67 4.34
C THR A 224 -10.51 7.78 5.86
N ALA A 225 -9.31 7.50 6.38
CA ALA A 225 -8.97 7.46 7.80
C ALA A 225 -9.79 6.46 8.66
N ALA A 226 -10.37 5.43 8.07
CA ALA A 226 -11.03 4.38 8.85
C ALA A 226 -10.05 3.73 9.84
N GLU A 227 -10.46 3.60 11.10
CA GLU A 227 -9.68 3.06 12.20
C GLU A 227 -8.31 3.73 12.45
N MET A 228 -8.11 4.95 11.91
CA MET A 228 -6.91 5.75 12.13
C MET A 228 -6.69 6.02 13.62
N ARG A 229 -5.46 5.91 14.09
CA ARG A 229 -5.08 6.05 15.50
C ARG A 229 -4.30 7.33 15.79
N ALA A 230 -3.55 7.82 14.81
CA ALA A 230 -2.78 9.06 14.87
C ALA A 230 -2.29 9.44 13.47
N GLY A 231 -1.74 10.65 13.34
CA GLY A 231 -1.27 11.23 12.07
C GLY A 231 -2.20 12.30 11.52
N GLU A 232 -1.88 12.77 10.31
CA GLU A 232 -2.64 13.81 9.61
C GLU A 232 -2.90 13.39 8.16
N ILE A 233 -4.13 13.61 7.66
CA ILE A 233 -4.46 13.48 6.24
C ILE A 233 -4.99 14.82 5.76
N ILE A 234 -4.38 15.38 4.72
CA ILE A 234 -4.75 16.68 4.14
C ILE A 234 -5.15 16.43 2.68
N ILE A 235 -6.35 16.85 2.32
CA ILE A 235 -6.95 16.57 1.01
C ILE A 235 -7.35 17.91 0.43
N GLU A 236 -6.78 18.29 -0.71
CA GLU A 236 -7.12 19.57 -1.34
C GLU A 236 -8.59 19.62 -1.76
N GLY A 237 -9.11 18.51 -2.29
CA GLY A 237 -10.51 18.34 -2.65
C GLY A 237 -11.39 17.82 -1.50
N ASP A 238 -12.27 16.89 -1.86
CA ASP A 238 -13.26 16.29 -0.95
C ASP A 238 -12.82 14.90 -0.49
N ALA A 239 -13.20 14.54 0.74
CA ALA A 239 -13.15 13.18 1.23
C ALA A 239 -14.47 12.44 0.91
N GLY A 240 -14.38 11.15 0.61
CA GLY A 240 -15.54 10.29 0.36
C GLY A 240 -16.45 10.05 1.57
N SER A 241 -17.36 9.09 1.41
CA SER A 241 -18.30 8.70 2.47
C SER A 241 -17.64 7.86 3.55
N PHE A 242 -18.27 7.80 4.73
CA PHE A 242 -17.79 7.00 5.87
C PHE A 242 -16.37 7.37 6.34
N ALA A 243 -15.96 8.63 6.13
CA ALA A 243 -14.67 9.12 6.57
C ALA A 243 -14.52 8.97 8.09
N CYS A 244 -13.30 8.67 8.53
CA CYS A 244 -12.93 8.53 9.94
C CYS A 244 -13.72 7.45 10.70
N ALA A 245 -14.28 6.46 10.00
CA ALA A 245 -15.05 5.40 10.62
C ALA A 245 -14.24 4.67 11.70
N ARG A 246 -14.76 4.60 12.93
CA ARG A 246 -14.08 3.96 14.07
C ARG A 246 -12.66 4.51 14.37
N MET A 247 -12.37 5.74 13.94
CA MET A 247 -11.13 6.44 14.27
C MET A 247 -10.92 6.53 15.78
N ARG A 248 -9.65 6.45 16.21
CA ARG A 248 -9.21 6.53 17.61
C ARG A 248 -8.30 7.74 17.88
N GLY A 249 -7.81 8.41 16.83
CA GLY A 249 -7.02 9.63 16.94
C GLY A 249 -6.43 10.06 15.59
N GLY A 250 -5.86 11.26 15.54
CA GLY A 250 -5.39 11.92 14.31
C GLY A 250 -6.32 13.04 13.83
N SER A 251 -6.07 13.58 12.65
CA SER A 251 -6.93 14.60 12.03
C SER A 251 -6.95 14.46 10.51
N VAL A 252 -8.12 14.67 9.92
CA VAL A 252 -8.31 14.74 8.47
C VAL A 252 -8.82 16.13 8.11
N TYR A 253 -8.29 16.71 7.04
CA TYR A 253 -8.70 18.02 6.52
C TYR A 253 -9.12 17.87 5.07
N ALA A 254 -10.32 18.32 4.72
CA ALA A 254 -10.84 18.32 3.36
C ALA A 254 -11.85 19.46 3.16
N ARG A 255 -12.21 19.80 1.92
CA ARG A 255 -13.28 20.79 1.66
C ARG A 255 -14.64 20.28 2.10
N GLN A 256 -14.97 19.04 1.77
CA GLN A 256 -16.19 18.35 2.17
C GLN A 256 -15.90 16.89 2.52
N GLY A 257 -16.87 16.24 3.17
CA GLY A 257 -16.80 14.82 3.50
C GLY A 257 -17.93 14.39 4.43
N LYS A 258 -18.29 13.10 4.37
CA LYS A 258 -19.30 12.51 5.25
C LYS A 258 -18.61 11.64 6.29
N SER A 259 -18.23 12.23 7.41
CA SER A 259 -17.66 11.47 8.52
C SER A 259 -18.73 10.72 9.31
N VAL A 260 -18.36 9.57 9.87
CA VAL A 260 -19.22 8.80 10.78
C VAL A 260 -18.61 8.74 12.19
N PRO A 261 -19.42 8.46 13.24
CA PRO A 261 -18.90 8.37 14.60
C PRO A 261 -17.70 7.42 14.73
N PRO A 262 -16.75 7.72 15.63
CA PRO A 262 -16.79 8.79 16.64
C PRO A 262 -16.37 10.18 16.13
N SER A 263 -15.96 10.30 14.87
CA SER A 263 -15.50 11.56 14.29
C SER A 263 -16.59 12.62 14.22
N ARG A 264 -16.20 13.87 14.43
CA ARG A 264 -17.03 15.07 14.29
C ARG A 264 -16.39 16.02 13.30
N MET A 265 -17.23 16.74 12.57
CA MET A 265 -16.80 17.84 11.72
C MET A 265 -16.66 19.11 12.55
N LYS A 266 -15.52 19.79 12.42
CA LYS A 266 -15.21 21.07 13.07
C LYS A 266 -14.56 22.02 12.05
N SER A 267 -14.55 23.31 12.33
CA SER A 267 -13.69 24.25 11.60
C SER A 267 -12.23 24.08 12.07
N PRO A 268 -11.23 24.14 11.16
CA PRO A 268 -9.83 24.15 11.55
C PRO A 268 -9.47 25.39 12.38
N GLU A 269 -8.60 25.23 13.37
CA GLU A 269 -8.05 26.32 14.18
C GLU A 269 -7.03 27.15 13.37
N ASP A 270 -6.70 28.38 13.82
CA ASP A 270 -5.80 29.29 13.08
C ASP A 270 -4.44 28.65 12.72
N LYS A 271 -3.87 27.86 13.64
CA LYS A 271 -2.62 27.12 13.41
C LYS A 271 -2.79 26.07 12.30
N GLU A 272 -3.94 25.42 12.25
CA GLU A 272 -4.28 24.40 11.26
C GLU A 272 -4.56 25.05 9.90
N GLN A 273 -5.23 26.19 9.87
CA GLN A 273 -5.43 26.99 8.64
C GLN A 273 -4.09 27.43 8.06
N GLY A 274 -3.15 27.92 8.88
CA GLY A 274 -1.80 28.25 8.45
C GLY A 274 -1.01 27.03 7.94
N MET A 275 -1.22 25.87 8.55
CA MET A 275 -0.66 24.60 8.08
C MET A 275 -1.22 24.22 6.70
N LEU A 276 -2.54 24.25 6.52
CA LEU A 276 -3.22 23.94 5.27
C LEU A 276 -2.79 24.89 4.14
N SER A 277 -2.74 26.20 4.42
CA SER A 277 -2.27 27.21 3.46
C SER A 277 -0.87 26.92 2.94
N ARG A 278 0.07 26.55 3.83
CA ARG A 278 1.45 26.23 3.46
C ARG A 278 1.57 24.89 2.75
N VAL A 279 0.89 23.84 3.22
CA VAL A 279 1.00 22.49 2.66
C VAL A 279 0.38 22.42 1.27
N LEU A 280 -0.78 23.04 1.07
CA LEU A 280 -1.50 23.02 -0.20
C LEU A 280 -1.12 24.18 -1.13
N GLY A 281 -0.27 25.12 -0.69
CA GLY A 281 0.09 26.30 -1.48
C GLY A 281 -1.09 27.25 -1.76
N ILE A 282 -2.12 27.24 -0.91
CA ILE A 282 -3.35 28.04 -1.09
C ILE A 282 -3.35 29.28 -0.17
N PRO A 283 -4.04 30.37 -0.55
CA PRO A 283 -4.21 31.53 0.33
C PRO A 283 -4.94 31.17 1.64
N LEU A 284 -4.62 31.84 2.74
CA LEU A 284 -5.22 31.58 4.06
C LEU A 284 -6.75 31.60 4.05
N LEU A 285 -7.36 32.52 3.28
CA LEU A 285 -8.81 32.59 3.12
C LEU A 285 -9.42 31.28 2.57
N HIS A 286 -8.71 30.58 1.67
CA HIS A 286 -9.16 29.29 1.16
C HIS A 286 -8.99 28.20 2.23
N ALA A 287 -7.91 28.23 3.01
CA ALA A 287 -7.71 27.29 4.11
C ALA A 287 -8.81 27.39 5.20
N MET A 288 -9.38 28.58 5.42
CA MET A 288 -10.53 28.78 6.33
C MET A 288 -11.80 28.05 5.88
N MET A 289 -11.91 27.70 4.59
CA MET A 289 -13.09 27.00 4.04
C MET A 289 -13.06 25.49 4.29
N TYR A 290 -11.92 24.94 4.73
CA TYR A 290 -11.76 23.51 4.98
C TYR A 290 -12.53 23.08 6.22
N LYS A 291 -12.79 21.77 6.29
CA LYS A 291 -13.34 21.09 7.44
C LYS A 291 -12.28 20.19 8.04
N LYS A 292 -12.20 20.19 9.36
CA LYS A 292 -11.45 19.21 10.15
C LYS A 292 -12.40 18.09 10.56
N PHE A 293 -11.99 16.85 10.33
CA PHE A 293 -12.62 15.65 10.82
C PHE A 293 -11.67 14.97 11.82
N GLY A 294 -12.21 14.58 12.97
CA GLY A 294 -11.45 13.96 14.05
C GLY A 294 -12.30 13.85 15.31
N LEU A 295 -11.69 13.45 16.41
CA LEU A 295 -12.35 13.35 17.72
C LEU A 295 -12.66 14.75 18.29
#